data_AF-A0A3C1YA48-F1
#
_entry.id   AF-A0A3C1YA48-F1
#
_cell.length_a   1.000
_cell.length_b   1.000
_cell.length_c   1.000
_cell.angle_alpha   90.00
_cell.angle_beta   90.00
_cell.angle_gamma   90.00
#
_symmetry.space_group_name_H-M   'P 1'
#
loop_
_entity.id
_entity.type
_entity.pdbx_description
1 polymer ?
#
loop_
_entity_poly.entity_id
_entity_poly.type
_entity_poly.pdbx_seq_one_letter_code
_entity_poly.pdbx_strand_id
1 'polypeptide(L)'
;MVWAVMRPVGAAVAAYFGAWALMKSGYAVIAQNELLFWAVAVIIVAGIQVAGGRPASTPLPFRAYIAGGAFTLAAVGALAGHAWMVLSPVAGAVLGAVAYMRLRHVPPEGYWRQVLATGAPVVVAMILISLSVTGLLLRSNVI
;
A
#
# COMPACT_ATOMS: atom_id res chain seq x y z
N MET A 1 -6.15 -8.53 -0.22
CA MET A 1 -4.89 -8.81 -0.97
C MET A 1 -5.08 -9.06 -2.47
N VAL A 2 -6.02 -9.92 -2.89
CA VAL A 2 -6.22 -10.25 -4.33
C VAL A 2 -6.42 -9.00 -5.21
N TRP A 3 -7.21 -8.03 -4.73
CA TRP A 3 -7.41 -6.76 -5.43
C TRP A 3 -6.17 -5.87 -5.50
N ALA A 4 -5.28 -5.90 -4.51
CA ALA A 4 -4.01 -5.15 -4.58
C ALA A 4 -3.07 -5.73 -5.65
N VAL A 5 -3.18 -7.03 -5.92
CA VAL A 5 -2.42 -7.73 -6.97
C VAL A 5 -3.07 -7.52 -8.36
N MET A 6 -4.40 -7.58 -8.45
CA MET A 6 -5.11 -7.45 -9.72
C MET A 6 -5.30 -6.00 -10.18
N ARG A 7 -5.64 -5.09 -9.27
CA ARG A 7 -5.94 -3.68 -9.52
C ARG A 7 -5.39 -2.81 -8.37
N PRO A 8 -4.08 -2.50 -8.36
CA PRO A 8 -3.43 -1.86 -7.22
C PRO A 8 -4.03 -0.48 -6.89
N VAL A 9 -4.44 0.30 -7.89
CA VAL A 9 -5.14 1.58 -7.66
C VAL A 9 -6.54 1.38 -7.10
N GLY A 10 -7.28 0.38 -7.59
CA GLY A 10 -8.59 0.04 -7.04
C GLY A 10 -8.50 -0.35 -5.57
N ALA A 11 -7.42 -1.03 -5.18
CA ALA A 11 -7.16 -1.37 -3.78
C ALA A 11 -6.86 -0.14 -2.91
N ALA A 12 -6.08 0.83 -3.40
CA ALA A 12 -5.81 2.06 -2.67
C ALA A 12 -7.08 2.91 -2.46
N VAL A 13 -7.90 3.03 -3.52
CA VAL A 13 -9.18 3.75 -3.45
C VAL A 13 -10.16 3.04 -2.50
N ALA A 14 -10.31 1.72 -2.62
CA ALA A 14 -11.16 0.94 -1.73
C ALA A 14 -10.69 1.01 -0.27
N ALA A 15 -9.38 0.97 -0.02
CA ALA A 15 -8.82 1.12 1.32
C ALA A 15 -9.12 2.49 1.91
N TYR A 16 -9.03 3.56 1.11
CA TYR A 16 -9.38 4.91 1.57
C TYR A 16 -10.86 5.04 1.91
N PHE A 17 -11.76 4.58 1.03
CA PHE A 17 -13.20 4.58 1.32
C PHE A 17 -13.54 3.72 2.54
N GLY A 18 -12.85 2.59 2.72
CA GLY A 18 -12.98 1.77 3.92
C GLY A 18 -12.57 2.51 5.20
N ALA A 19 -11.40 3.17 5.18
CA ALA A 19 -10.91 3.99 6.30
C ALA A 19 -11.87 5.16 6.61
N TRP A 20 -12.37 5.82 5.57
CA TRP A 20 -13.34 6.91 5.70
C TRP A 20 -14.68 6.43 6.28
N ALA A 21 -15.18 5.27 5.83
CA ALA A 21 -16.38 4.66 6.36
C ALA A 21 -16.22 4.27 7.84
N LEU A 22 -15.06 3.72 8.23
CA LEU A 22 -14.75 3.40 9.63
C LEU A 22 -14.69 4.64 10.52
N MET A 23 -14.11 5.73 10.01
CA MET A 23 -14.09 7.03 10.70
C MET A 23 -15.51 7.58 10.88
N LYS A 24 -16.34 7.57 9.82
CA LYS A 24 -17.73 8.06 9.86
C LYS A 24 -18.64 7.19 10.72
N SER A 25 -18.40 5.88 10.75
CA SER A 25 -19.11 4.95 11.64
C SER A 25 -18.74 5.16 13.10
N GLY A 26 -17.72 5.97 13.39
CA GLY A 26 -17.27 6.24 14.74
C GLY A 26 -16.68 5.01 15.42
N TYR A 27 -16.19 4.00 14.69
CA TYR A 27 -15.57 2.79 15.24
C TYR A 27 -14.04 2.86 15.32
N ALA A 28 -13.40 3.71 14.50
CA ALA A 28 -11.96 3.90 14.51
C ALA A 28 -11.60 5.35 14.85
N VAL A 29 -10.65 5.53 15.77
CA VAL A 29 -10.11 6.86 16.10
C VAL A 29 -9.01 7.17 15.10
N ILE A 30 -9.40 7.76 13.97
CA ILE A 30 -8.46 8.22 12.94
C ILE A 30 -8.55 9.74 12.87
N ALA A 31 -7.42 10.44 12.99
CA ALA A 31 -7.39 11.89 12.89
C ALA A 31 -7.78 12.34 11.47
N GLN A 32 -8.71 13.30 11.36
CA GLN A 32 -9.19 13.81 10.07
C GLN A 32 -8.05 14.37 9.20
N ASN A 33 -7.06 15.02 9.82
CA ASN A 33 -5.88 15.55 9.12
C ASN A 33 -5.03 14.43 8.50
N GLU A 34 -4.91 13.30 9.18
CA GLU A 34 -4.17 12.14 8.68
C GLU A 34 -4.91 11.50 7.50
N LEU A 35 -6.24 11.40 7.59
CA LEU A 35 -7.06 10.87 6.49
C LEU A 35 -6.98 11.77 5.24
N LEU A 36 -7.03 13.09 5.41
CA LEU A 36 -6.88 14.05 4.30
C LEU A 36 -5.51 13.96 3.62
N PHE A 37 -4.44 13.77 4.40
CA PHE A 37 -3.11 13.53 3.85
C PHE A 37 -3.08 12.28 2.95
N TRP A 38 -3.66 11.18 3.43
CA TRP A 38 -3.72 9.94 2.64
C TRP A 38 -4.69 10.02 1.44
N ALA A 39 -5.72 10.86 1.51
CA ALA A 39 -6.59 11.16 0.36
C ALA A 39 -5.78 11.73 -0.80
N VAL A 40 -4.92 12.71 -0.51
CA VAL A 40 -4.01 13.33 -1.50
C VAL A 40 -3.04 12.27 -2.05
N ALA A 41 -2.49 11.41 -1.19
CA ALA A 41 -1.61 10.32 -1.64
C ALA A 41 -2.31 9.35 -2.61
N VAL A 42 -3.57 8.97 -2.33
CA VAL A 42 -4.36 8.12 -3.24
C VAL A 42 -4.63 8.80 -4.57
N ILE A 43 -4.95 10.10 -4.57
CA ILE A 43 -5.14 10.89 -5.79
C ILE A 43 -3.85 10.95 -6.61
N ILE A 44 -2.70 11.22 -5.98
CA ILE A 44 -1.40 11.25 -6.65
C ILE A 44 -1.13 9.91 -7.32
N VAL A 45 -1.32 8.81 -6.60
CA VAL A 45 -1.04 7.48 -7.15
C VAL A 45 -2.00 7.08 -8.26
N ALA A 46 -3.29 7.42 -8.14
CA ALA A 46 -4.24 7.26 -9.22
C ALA A 46 -3.81 8.07 -10.45
N GLY A 47 -3.36 9.31 -10.25
CA GLY A 47 -2.82 10.19 -11.29
C GLY A 47 -1.58 9.61 -11.97
N ILE A 48 -0.63 9.04 -11.21
CA ILE A 48 0.56 8.38 -11.76
C ILE A 48 0.17 7.21 -12.67
N GLN A 49 -0.84 6.42 -12.29
CA GLN A 49 -1.32 5.31 -13.11
C GLN A 49 -2.06 5.76 -14.37
N VAL A 50 -2.80 6.87 -14.31
CA VAL A 50 -3.45 7.47 -15.49
C VAL A 50 -2.42 8.09 -16.44
N ALA A 51 -1.45 8.83 -15.89
CA ALA A 51 -0.37 9.47 -16.66
C ALA A 51 0.66 8.48 -17.21
N GLY A 52 0.82 7.32 -16.55
CA GLY A 52 1.73 6.26 -16.97
C GLY A 52 1.34 5.56 -18.27
N GLY A 53 0.14 5.82 -18.80
CA GLY A 53 -0.38 5.12 -19.98
C GLY A 53 -0.64 3.64 -19.71
N ARG A 54 -1.17 2.93 -20.73
CA ARG A 54 -1.57 1.50 -20.68
C ARG A 54 -0.74 0.72 -19.68
N PRO A 55 -1.35 -0.06 -18.77
CA PRO A 55 -0.59 -0.86 -17.83
C PRO A 55 0.39 -1.69 -18.65
N ALA A 56 1.69 -1.36 -18.57
CA ALA A 56 2.73 -2.27 -18.98
C ALA A 56 2.29 -3.60 -18.40
N SER A 57 2.25 -4.66 -19.22
CA SER A 57 1.74 -5.97 -18.82
C SER A 57 2.66 -6.54 -17.73
N THR A 58 2.57 -5.96 -16.54
CA THR A 58 3.44 -6.23 -15.41
C THR A 58 3.07 -7.62 -15.01
N PRO A 59 4.01 -8.57 -15.09
CA PRO A 59 3.69 -9.96 -14.86
C PRO A 59 3.07 -10.12 -13.47
N LEU A 60 1.98 -10.88 -13.39
CA LEU A 60 1.32 -11.25 -12.14
C LEU A 60 2.30 -11.63 -11.00
N PRO A 61 3.35 -12.44 -11.25
CA PRO A 61 4.32 -12.76 -10.19
C PRO A 61 5.11 -11.55 -9.69
N PHE A 62 5.41 -10.56 -10.53
CA PHE A 62 6.09 -9.32 -10.09
C PHE A 62 5.22 -8.53 -9.10
N ARG A 63 3.93 -8.38 -9.43
CA ARG A 63 2.95 -7.72 -8.55
C ARG A 63 2.77 -8.46 -7.23
N ALA A 64 2.75 -9.79 -7.27
CA ALA A 64 2.64 -10.63 -6.08
C ALA A 64 3.85 -10.49 -5.14
N TYR A 65 5.07 -10.39 -5.67
CA TYR A 65 6.27 -10.17 -4.86
C TYR A 65 6.26 -8.81 -4.16
N ILE A 66 5.89 -7.74 -4.88
CA ILE A 66 5.79 -6.40 -4.29
C ILE A 66 4.69 -6.33 -3.24
N ALA A 67 3.48 -6.83 -3.56
CA ALA A 67 2.36 -6.82 -2.63
C ALA A 67 2.57 -7.73 -1.43
N GLY A 68 3.20 -8.89 -1.64
CA GLY A 68 3.56 -9.81 -0.57
C GLY A 68 4.56 -9.19 0.40
N GLY A 69 5.66 -8.62 -0.13
CA GLY A 69 6.67 -7.96 0.69
C GLY A 69 6.12 -6.73 1.42
N ALA A 70 5.34 -5.89 0.75
CA ALA A 70 4.69 -4.75 1.38
C ALA A 70 3.73 -5.17 2.50
N PHE A 71 2.96 -6.24 2.32
CA PHE A 71 2.04 -6.75 3.31
C PHE A 71 2.73 -7.36 4.53
N THR A 72 3.74 -8.20 4.33
CA THR A 72 4.46 -8.84 5.44
C THR A 72 5.13 -7.81 6.33
N LEU A 73 5.82 -6.83 5.73
CA LEU A 73 6.41 -5.75 6.53
C LEU A 73 5.37 -4.78 7.07
N ALA A 74 4.25 -4.51 6.38
CA ALA A 74 3.16 -3.72 6.94
C ALA A 74 2.60 -4.34 8.24
N ALA A 75 2.44 -5.66 8.26
CA ALA A 75 2.00 -6.39 9.46
C ALA A 75 3.02 -6.28 10.60
N VAL A 76 4.31 -6.44 10.31
CA VAL A 76 5.39 -6.27 11.32
C VAL A 76 5.47 -4.83 11.81
N GLY A 77 5.34 -3.85 10.91
CA GLY A 77 5.39 -2.42 11.25
C GLY A 77 4.22 -1.97 12.11
N ALA A 78 3.03 -2.57 11.91
CA ALA A 78 1.88 -2.32 12.76
C ALA A 78 2.12 -2.70 14.23
N LEU A 79 2.99 -3.66 14.50
CA LEU A 79 3.37 -4.05 15.87
C LEU A 79 4.42 -3.11 16.50
N ALA A 80 5.23 -2.44 15.67
CA ALA A 80 6.33 -1.59 16.14
C ALA A 80 5.93 -0.12 16.36
N GLY A 81 4.73 0.28 15.93
CA GLY A 81 4.15 1.61 16.18
C GLY A 81 3.99 2.48 14.93
N HIS A 82 3.43 3.68 15.12
CA HIS A 82 2.89 4.53 14.04
C HIS A 82 3.90 4.89 12.95
N ALA A 83 5.14 5.23 13.33
CA ALA A 83 6.19 5.57 12.35
C ALA A 83 6.59 4.35 11.48
N TRP A 84 6.60 3.16 12.07
CA TRP A 84 6.94 1.92 11.37
C TRP A 84 5.84 1.47 10.42
N MET A 85 4.58 1.80 10.69
CA MET A 85 3.45 1.51 9.80
C MET A 85 3.58 2.15 8.42
N VAL A 86 4.31 3.28 8.33
CA VAL A 86 4.54 4.00 7.06
C VAL A 86 5.82 3.52 6.38
N LEU A 87 6.89 3.30 7.14
CA LEU A 87 8.20 2.94 6.60
C LEU A 87 8.30 1.46 6.19
N SER A 88 7.68 0.56 6.96
CA SER A 88 7.82 -0.87 6.74
C SER A 88 7.21 -1.36 5.41
N PRO A 89 6.04 -0.88 4.93
CA PRO A 89 5.49 -1.35 3.66
C PRO A 89 6.34 -0.89 2.48
N VAL A 90 6.98 0.28 2.58
CA VAL A 90 7.94 0.79 1.59
C VAL A 90 9.15 -0.14 1.51
N ALA A 91 9.77 -0.43 2.66
CA ALA A 91 10.91 -1.36 2.72
C ALA A 91 10.52 -2.74 2.17
N GLY A 92 9.32 -3.22 2.49
CA GLY A 92 8.81 -4.50 2.02
C GLY A 92 8.57 -4.55 0.52
N ALA A 93 8.04 -3.48 -0.06
CA ALA A 93 7.87 -3.34 -1.49
C ALA A 93 9.23 -3.36 -2.22
N VAL A 94 10.23 -2.65 -1.68
CA VAL A 94 11.59 -2.62 -2.24
C VAL A 94 12.26 -3.99 -2.13
N LEU A 95 12.18 -4.65 -0.98
CA LEU A 95 12.72 -6.01 -0.80
C LEU A 95 12.03 -7.02 -1.73
N GLY A 96 10.71 -6.93 -1.88
CA GLY A 96 9.95 -7.75 -2.83
C GLY A 96 10.38 -7.53 -4.28
N ALA A 97 10.62 -6.27 -4.68
CA ALA A 97 11.17 -5.94 -5.99
C ALA A 97 12.58 -6.52 -6.16
N VAL A 98 13.49 -6.28 -5.22
CA VAL A 98 14.87 -6.80 -5.30
C VAL A 98 14.89 -8.33 -5.37
N ALA A 99 14.04 -9.01 -4.60
CA ALA A 99 13.92 -10.47 -4.65
C ALA A 99 13.48 -10.97 -6.03
N TYR A 100 12.50 -10.30 -6.66
CA TYR A 100 12.07 -10.61 -8.02
C TYR A 100 13.17 -10.34 -9.05
N MET A 101 13.88 -9.21 -8.94
CA MET A 101 14.99 -8.84 -9.82
C MET A 101 16.09 -9.91 -9.79
N ARG A 102 16.46 -10.38 -8.60
CA ARG A 102 17.45 -11.45 -8.43
C ARG A 102 16.97 -12.80 -8.98
N LEU A 103 15.71 -13.16 -8.76
CA LEU A 103 15.17 -14.44 -9.24
C LEU A 103 15.07 -14.51 -10.77
N ARG A 104 14.74 -13.39 -11.41
CA ARG A 104 14.49 -13.32 -12.87
C ARG A 104 15.62 -12.67 -13.68
N HIS A 105 16.73 -12.28 -13.03
CA HIS A 105 17.87 -11.61 -13.67
C HIS A 105 17.44 -10.43 -14.56
N VAL A 106 16.49 -9.62 -14.08
CA VAL A 106 15.91 -8.52 -14.86
C VAL A 106 16.94 -7.38 -14.97
N PRO A 107 17.18 -6.83 -16.17
CA PRO A 107 18.07 -5.67 -16.32
C PRO A 107 17.51 -4.46 -15.56
N PRO A 108 18.39 -3.60 -14.99
CA PRO A 108 17.97 -2.48 -14.15
C PRO A 108 17.30 -1.34 -14.94
N GLU A 109 17.47 -1.29 -16.25
CA GLU A 109 16.95 -0.23 -17.11
C GLU A 109 15.42 -0.17 -17.08
N GLY A 110 14.86 0.93 -16.58
CA GLY A 110 13.41 1.14 -16.48
C GLY A 110 12.68 0.27 -15.44
N TYR A 111 13.37 -0.70 -14.82
CA TYR A 111 12.80 -1.60 -13.81
C TYR A 111 12.28 -0.83 -12.59
N TRP A 112 13.09 0.07 -12.04
CA TRP A 112 12.70 0.87 -10.88
C TRP A 112 11.53 1.81 -11.17
N ARG A 113 11.39 2.27 -12.42
CA ARG A 113 10.22 3.06 -12.84
C ARG A 113 8.95 2.21 -12.83
N GLN A 114 9.04 0.94 -13.25
CA GLN A 114 7.92 0.00 -13.16
C GLN A 114 7.60 -0.39 -11.71
N VAL A 115 8.63 -0.58 -10.87
CA VAL A 115 8.48 -0.81 -9.42
C VAL A 115 7.77 0.36 -8.78
N LEU A 116 8.14 1.60 -9.10
CA LEU A 116 7.49 2.79 -8.56
C LEU A 116 6.02 2.88 -9.00
N ALA A 117 5.75 2.70 -10.30
CA ALA A 117 4.40 2.77 -10.85
C ALA A 117 3.46 1.69 -10.27
N THR A 118 3.98 0.51 -9.98
CA THR A 118 3.20 -0.63 -9.47
C THR A 118 3.15 -0.68 -7.95
N GLY A 119 4.27 -0.34 -7.30
CA GLY A 119 4.47 -0.45 -5.87
C GLY A 119 3.90 0.73 -5.08
N ALA A 120 3.94 1.95 -5.61
CA ALA A 120 3.34 3.11 -4.94
C ALA A 120 1.86 2.89 -4.53
N PRO A 121 0.96 2.40 -5.41
CA PRO A 121 -0.43 2.12 -5.00
C PRO A 121 -0.56 1.01 -3.98
N VAL A 122 0.27 -0.02 -4.10
CA VAL A 122 0.28 -1.14 -3.16
C VAL A 122 0.69 -0.66 -1.78
N VAL A 123 1.75 0.13 -1.68
CA VAL A 123 2.24 0.71 -0.42
C VAL A 123 1.18 1.60 0.22
N VAL A 124 0.58 2.53 -0.53
CA VAL A 124 -0.47 3.41 -0.01
C VAL A 124 -1.68 2.59 0.49
N ALA A 125 -2.10 1.57 -0.27
CA ALA A 125 -3.17 0.68 0.17
C ALA A 125 -2.83 -0.04 1.47
N MET A 126 -1.60 -0.57 1.60
CA MET A 126 -1.18 -1.28 2.82
C MET A 126 -1.11 -0.36 4.03
N ILE A 127 -0.63 0.88 3.86
CA ILE A 127 -0.58 1.85 4.97
C ILE A 127 -1.99 2.20 5.45
N LEU A 128 -2.92 2.47 4.53
CA LEU A 128 -4.32 2.74 4.87
C LEU A 128 -5.00 1.57 5.59
N ILE A 129 -4.72 0.34 5.15
CA ILE A 129 -5.22 -0.87 5.83
C ILE A 129 -4.63 -0.97 7.23
N SER A 130 -3.32 -0.79 7.39
CA SER A 130 -2.67 -0.82 8.70
C SER A 130 -3.23 0.25 9.64
N LEU A 131 -3.41 1.49 9.17
CA LEU A 131 -4.01 2.57 9.96
C LEU A 131 -5.45 2.23 10.40
N SER A 132 -6.24 1.65 9.50
CA SER A 132 -7.61 1.23 9.80
C SER A 132 -7.64 0.12 10.86
N VAL A 133 -6.76 -0.87 10.74
CA VAL A 133 -6.65 -1.99 11.69
C VAL A 133 -6.16 -1.50 13.06
N THR A 134 -5.09 -0.70 13.10
CA THR A 134 -4.58 -0.15 14.36
C THR A 134 -5.59 0.78 15.02
N GLY A 135 -6.30 1.61 14.24
CA GLY A 135 -7.36 2.48 14.76
C GLY A 135 -8.54 1.70 15.37
N LEU A 136 -8.84 0.51 14.85
CA LEU A 136 -9.82 -0.42 15.44
C LEU A 136 -9.27 -1.08 16.72
N LEU A 137 -8.02 -1.55 16.70
CA LEU A 137 -7.39 -2.21 17.84
C LEU A 137 -7.21 -1.28 19.04
N LEU A 138 -6.83 -0.02 18.79
CA LEU A 138 -6.72 1.01 19.83
C LEU A 138 -8.08 1.26 20.50
N ARG A 139 -9.18 1.17 19.77
CA ARG A 139 -10.51 1.29 20.35
C ARG A 139 -10.94 0.02 21.11
N SER A 140 -10.64 -1.17 20.59
CA SER A 140 -11.02 -2.41 21.27
C SER A 140 -10.29 -2.61 22.60
N ASN A 141 -9.05 -2.10 22.74
CA ASN A 141 -8.30 -2.14 24.00
C ASN A 141 -8.72 -1.08 25.03
N VAL A 142 -9.66 -0.20 24.68
CA VAL A 142 -10.20 0.84 25.59
C VAL A 142 -11.56 0.42 26.18
N ILE A 143 -12.07 -0.76 25.83
CA ILE A 143 -13.24 -1.40 26.43
C ILE A 143 -12.76 -2.51 27.36
#